data_AF-A0A4V1Y2D6-F1
#
_entry.id   AF-A0A4V1Y2D6-F1
#
_cell.length_a   1.000
_cell.length_b   1.000
_cell.length_c   1.000
_cell.angle_alpha   90.00
_cell.angle_beta   90.00
_cell.angle_gamma   90.00
#
_symmetry.space_group_name_H-M   'P 1'
#
loop_
_entity.id
_entity.type
_entity.pdbx_description
1 polymer ?
#
loop_
_entity_poly.entity_id
_entity_poly.type
_entity_poly.pdbx_seq_one_letter_code
_entity_poly.pdbx_strand_id
1 'polypeptide(L)'
;MSKERVVAFTDAVLAIIMTILVLDLDKPDPLTWSGFGKLWPQFLAYAFSFFWLGSMWVHLHIEWSGVKLVDQPVLWTSITLLFFCSLIPYSTSLVAGNFYSSTAQAFYGIDVIVLTITNIALSWRLERANLKVISKDYAALMKVRLNVLSWDLAIKIVGIMITLTIWPPAMLVFTLAAAMFLFLKSASAERRMQVKIKKDALANNGMATPDDVAAVGGSAEEYLAAIEAAKQAAKEADEGDKQ
;
A
#
# COMPACT_ATOMS: atom_id res chain seq x y z
N MET A 1 -21.10 7.34 10.39
CA MET A 1 -19.77 7.93 10.62
C MET A 1 -19.24 8.42 9.28
N SER A 2 -18.58 9.57 9.19
CA SER A 2 -18.02 10.02 7.91
C SER A 2 -16.76 9.23 7.56
N LYS A 3 -16.50 9.05 6.27
CA LYS A 3 -15.29 8.39 5.75
C LYS A 3 -14.03 9.03 6.31
N GLU A 4 -13.99 10.35 6.33
CA GLU A 4 -12.83 11.15 6.74
C GLU A 4 -12.44 10.85 8.18
N ARG A 5 -13.43 10.63 9.07
CA ARG A 5 -13.17 10.27 10.47
C ARG A 5 -12.57 8.88 10.62
N VAL A 6 -12.99 7.91 9.80
CA VAL A 6 -12.46 6.54 9.85
C VAL A 6 -11.03 6.51 9.32
N VAL A 7 -10.78 7.20 8.22
CA VAL A 7 -9.44 7.33 7.63
C VAL A 7 -8.49 8.02 8.62
N ALA A 8 -8.88 9.18 9.16
CA ALA A 8 -8.05 9.90 10.13
C ALA A 8 -7.75 9.08 11.39
N PHE A 9 -8.73 8.32 11.90
CA PHE A 9 -8.51 7.43 13.03
C PHE A 9 -7.53 6.30 12.69
N THR A 10 -7.69 5.68 11.51
CA THR A 10 -6.81 4.60 11.03
C THR A 10 -5.38 5.11 10.85
N ASP A 11 -5.20 6.28 10.25
CA ASP A 11 -3.90 6.91 10.04
C ASP A 11 -3.21 7.22 11.37
N ALA A 12 -3.94 7.80 12.33
CA ALA A 12 -3.40 8.12 13.65
C ALA A 12 -2.92 6.86 14.39
N VAL A 13 -3.71 5.79 14.38
CA VAL A 13 -3.33 4.53 15.05
C VAL A 13 -2.14 3.87 14.36
N LEU A 14 -2.11 3.80 13.03
CA LEU A 14 -1.00 3.23 12.28
C LEU A 14 0.30 4.02 12.49
N ALA A 15 0.24 5.35 12.51
CA ALA A 15 1.40 6.19 12.80
C ALA A 15 2.00 5.86 14.18
N ILE A 16 1.16 5.72 15.22
CA ILE A 16 1.62 5.35 16.57
C ILE A 16 2.29 3.97 16.54
N ILE A 17 1.64 2.96 15.96
CA ILE A 17 2.17 1.59 15.87
C ILE A 17 3.54 1.57 15.18
N MET A 18 3.67 2.27 14.05
CA MET A 18 4.93 2.36 13.32
C MET A 18 6.05 3.00 14.14
N THR A 19 5.74 4.02 14.94
CA THR A 19 6.74 4.67 15.81
C THR A 19 7.08 3.87 17.05
N ILE A 20 6.18 3.02 17.56
CA ILE A 20 6.46 2.16 18.72
C ILE A 20 7.48 1.07 18.36
N LEU A 21 7.52 0.61 17.11
CA LEU A 21 8.46 -0.43 16.67
C LEU A 21 9.92 -0.15 17.02
N VAL A 22 10.35 1.12 17.03
CA VAL A 22 11.75 1.46 17.33
C VAL A 22 12.09 1.30 18.81
N LEU A 23 11.09 1.32 19.69
CA LEU A 23 11.28 1.27 21.14
C LEU A 23 11.73 -0.11 21.63
N ASP A 24 11.45 -1.16 20.86
CA ASP A 24 11.83 -2.55 21.16
C ASP A 24 13.24 -2.92 20.66
N LEU A 25 14.01 -1.96 20.13
CA LEU A 25 15.41 -2.19 19.75
C LEU A 25 16.31 -2.15 20.99
N ASP A 26 17.09 -3.21 21.19
CA ASP A 26 18.04 -3.27 22.29
C ASP A 26 19.20 -2.29 22.08
N LYS A 27 19.79 -1.87 23.19
CA LYS A 27 21.05 -1.14 23.17
C LYS A 27 22.20 -2.14 23.02
N PRO A 28 23.22 -1.86 22.20
CA PRO A 28 24.36 -2.74 22.08
C PRO A 28 25.14 -2.79 23.38
N ASP A 29 25.46 -4.00 23.83
CA ASP A 29 26.32 -4.23 24.99
C ASP A 29 27.52 -5.12 24.59
N PRO A 30 28.76 -4.58 24.57
CA PRO A 30 29.14 -3.19 24.87
C PRO A 30 28.79 -2.21 23.73
N LEU A 31 28.67 -0.92 24.05
CA LEU A 31 28.41 0.18 23.10
C LEU A 31 29.59 0.39 22.13
N THR A 32 29.68 -0.48 21.13
CA THR A 32 30.74 -0.55 20.13
C THR A 32 30.14 -0.89 18.77
N TRP A 33 30.88 -0.63 17.69
CA TRP A 33 30.47 -1.04 16.34
C TRP A 33 30.20 -2.55 16.23
N SER A 34 31.00 -3.37 16.93
CA SER A 34 30.77 -4.82 17.01
C SER A 34 29.49 -5.16 17.75
N GLY A 35 29.17 -4.44 18.83
CA GLY A 35 27.90 -4.56 19.56
C GLY A 35 26.70 -4.29 18.66
N PHE A 36 26.74 -3.21 17.87
CA PHE A 36 25.70 -2.94 16.86
C PHE A 36 25.62 -4.04 15.80
N GLY A 37 26.77 -4.56 15.37
CA GLY A 37 26.83 -5.68 14.44
C GLY A 37 26.09 -6.93 14.94
N LYS A 38 26.05 -7.19 16.25
CA LYS A 38 25.30 -8.32 16.84
C LYS A 38 23.78 -8.11 16.82
N LEU A 39 23.32 -6.84 16.78
CA LEU A 39 21.91 -6.47 16.76
C LEU A 39 21.30 -6.47 15.35
N TRP A 40 22.04 -6.90 14.33
CA TRP A 40 21.55 -6.96 12.95
C TRP A 40 20.18 -7.65 12.80
N PRO A 41 19.81 -8.74 13.54
CA PRO A 41 18.50 -9.36 13.38
C PRO A 41 17.37 -8.45 13.87
N GLN A 42 17.64 -7.64 14.91
CA GLN A 42 16.67 -6.72 15.46
C GLN A 42 16.40 -5.57 14.51
N PHE A 43 17.46 -4.96 13.97
CA PHE A 43 17.32 -3.92 12.95
C PHE A 43 16.60 -4.44 11.69
N LEU A 44 16.86 -5.69 11.30
CA LEU A 44 16.20 -6.31 10.15
C LEU A 44 14.69 -6.52 10.40
N ALA A 45 14.34 -7.12 11.55
CA ALA A 45 12.95 -7.33 11.92
C ALA A 45 12.18 -6.00 12.04
N TYR A 46 12.78 -5.01 12.70
CA TYR A 46 12.26 -3.65 12.80
C TYR A 46 12.01 -3.02 11.42
N ALA A 47 13.04 -2.96 10.57
CA ALA A 47 12.94 -2.32 9.27
C ALA A 47 11.89 -3.00 8.40
N PHE A 48 11.85 -4.33 8.40
CA PHE A 48 10.91 -5.09 7.58
C PHE A 48 9.47 -4.88 8.05
N SER A 49 9.20 -4.92 9.35
CA SER A 49 7.87 -4.64 9.89
C SER A 49 7.43 -3.19 9.63
N PHE A 50 8.35 -2.22 9.79
CA PHE A 50 8.07 -0.82 9.54
C PHE A 50 7.70 -0.56 8.07
N PHE A 51 8.54 -1.01 7.13
CA PHE A 51 8.28 -0.79 5.70
C PHE A 51 7.10 -1.61 5.19
N TRP A 52 6.84 -2.78 5.76
CA TRP A 52 5.66 -3.56 5.42
C TRP A 52 4.36 -2.88 5.89
N LEU A 53 4.31 -2.39 7.13
CA LEU A 53 3.17 -1.59 7.63
C LEU A 53 3.00 -0.31 6.82
N GLY A 54 4.10 0.39 6.48
CA GLY A 54 4.07 1.57 5.62
C GLY A 54 3.51 1.26 4.23
N SER A 55 3.92 0.14 3.62
CA SER A 55 3.35 -0.33 2.36
C SER A 55 1.84 -0.57 2.50
N MET A 56 1.41 -1.30 3.54
CA MET A 56 -0.02 -1.53 3.79
C MET A 56 -0.78 -0.20 3.94
N TRP A 57 -0.24 0.75 4.70
CA TRP A 57 -0.82 2.07 4.92
C TRP A 57 -1.02 2.82 3.60
N VAL A 58 0.00 2.87 2.72
CA VAL A 58 -0.12 3.47 1.38
C VAL A 58 -1.27 2.83 0.60
N HIS A 59 -1.34 1.50 0.59
CA HIS A 59 -2.39 0.77 -0.10
C HIS A 59 -3.78 1.05 0.49
N LEU A 60 -3.92 1.12 1.81
CA LEU A 60 -5.17 1.51 2.46
C LEU A 60 -5.56 2.92 2.04
N HIS A 61 -4.65 3.89 2.10
CA HIS A 61 -4.93 5.27 1.72
C HIS A 61 -5.46 5.39 0.27
N ILE A 62 -4.83 4.69 -0.68
CA ILE A 62 -5.28 4.61 -2.07
C ILE A 62 -6.70 4.02 -2.17
N GLU A 63 -6.97 2.92 -1.47
CA GLU A 63 -8.29 2.28 -1.48
C GLU A 63 -9.37 3.15 -0.82
N TRP A 64 -9.03 3.90 0.22
CA TRP A 64 -9.98 4.80 0.83
C TRP A 64 -10.29 6.01 -0.08
N SER A 65 -9.38 6.41 -0.97
CA SER A 65 -9.57 7.60 -1.83
C SER A 65 -10.88 7.58 -2.64
N GLY A 66 -11.26 6.44 -3.24
CA GLY A 66 -12.48 6.32 -4.05
C GLY A 66 -13.71 5.77 -3.33
N VAL A 67 -13.61 5.50 -2.03
CA VAL A 67 -14.78 5.14 -1.19
C VAL A 67 -15.69 6.35 -1.01
N LYS A 68 -17.00 6.15 -1.11
CA LYS A 68 -18.04 7.18 -0.88
C LYS A 68 -18.98 6.82 0.29
N LEU A 69 -19.23 5.54 0.50
CA LEU A 69 -20.12 5.02 1.53
C LEU A 69 -19.34 4.17 2.53
N VAL A 70 -19.65 4.38 3.82
CA VAL A 70 -19.10 3.62 4.94
C VAL A 70 -20.27 3.08 5.76
N ASP A 71 -20.37 1.76 5.83
CA ASP A 71 -21.39 1.05 6.61
C ASP A 71 -20.82 0.53 7.95
N GLN A 72 -21.70 0.02 8.82
CA GLN A 72 -21.30 -0.50 10.12
C GLN A 72 -20.34 -1.72 10.04
N PRO A 73 -20.53 -2.69 9.12
CA PRO A 73 -19.56 -3.75 8.90
C PRO A 73 -18.15 -3.27 8.53
N VAL A 74 -18.02 -2.25 7.69
CA VAL A 74 -16.72 -1.65 7.34
C VAL A 74 -16.04 -1.08 8.57
N LEU A 75 -16.78 -0.41 9.47
CA LEU A 75 -16.24 0.13 10.72
C LEU A 75 -15.65 -0.96 11.62
N TRP A 76 -16.42 -2.01 11.89
CA TRP A 76 -15.94 -3.12 12.73
C TRP A 76 -14.76 -3.85 12.10
N THR A 77 -14.78 -4.06 10.78
CA THR A 77 -13.64 -4.68 10.07
C THR A 77 -12.39 -3.80 10.16
N SER A 78 -12.54 -2.47 10.10
CA SER A 78 -11.43 -1.53 10.28
C SER A 78 -10.86 -1.59 11.70
N ILE A 79 -11.72 -1.71 12.73
CA ILE A 79 -11.28 -1.90 14.12
C ILE A 79 -10.53 -3.23 14.28
N THR A 80 -11.04 -4.32 13.70
CA THR A 80 -10.36 -5.63 13.72
C THR A 80 -9.00 -5.56 13.02
N LEU A 81 -8.91 -4.84 11.89
CA LEU A 81 -7.63 -4.63 11.20
C LEU A 81 -6.63 -3.91 12.12
N LEU A 82 -7.06 -2.82 12.76
CA LEU A 82 -6.22 -2.04 13.67
C LEU A 82 -5.79 -2.83 14.90
N PHE A 83 -6.65 -3.73 15.41
CA PHE A 83 -6.30 -4.64 16.50
C PHE A 83 -5.11 -5.53 16.13
N PHE A 84 -5.16 -6.20 14.98
CA PHE A 84 -4.01 -7.01 14.53
C PHE A 84 -2.80 -6.14 14.19
N CYS A 85 -2.99 -4.93 13.65
CA CYS A 85 -1.87 -4.01 13.45
C CYS A 85 -1.16 -3.71 14.79
N SER A 86 -1.91 -3.58 15.88
CA SER A 86 -1.36 -3.27 17.21
C SER A 86 -0.53 -4.41 17.83
N LEU A 87 -0.67 -5.64 17.31
CA LEU A 87 0.13 -6.79 17.74
C LEU A 87 1.49 -6.86 17.03
N ILE A 88 1.65 -6.15 15.90
CA ILE A 88 2.87 -6.16 15.10
C ILE A 88 4.12 -5.76 15.89
N PRO A 89 4.11 -4.73 16.77
CA PRO A 89 5.29 -4.42 17.58
C PRO A 89 5.74 -5.60 18.45
N TYR A 90 4.79 -6.22 19.15
CA TYR A 90 5.06 -7.38 20.00
C TYR A 90 5.54 -8.60 19.19
N SER A 91 4.88 -8.92 18.08
CA SER A 91 5.31 -10.06 17.25
C SER A 91 6.66 -9.81 16.59
N THR A 92 6.99 -8.56 16.26
CA THR A 92 8.30 -8.14 15.75
C THR A 92 9.38 -8.29 16.80
N SER A 93 9.13 -7.90 18.06
CA SER A 93 10.13 -8.02 19.13
C SER A 93 10.44 -9.48 19.46
N LEU A 94 9.44 -10.37 19.40
CA LEU A 94 9.66 -11.81 19.52
C LEU A 94 10.62 -12.34 18.45
N VAL A 95 10.44 -11.92 17.19
CA VAL A 95 11.33 -12.30 16.08
C VAL A 95 12.71 -11.66 16.22
N ALA A 96 12.78 -10.39 16.65
CA ALA A 96 14.02 -9.67 16.86
C ALA A 96 14.93 -10.36 17.89
N GLY A 97 14.36 -10.81 19.02
CA GLY A 97 15.09 -11.54 20.05
C GLY A 97 15.33 -13.03 19.74
N ASN A 98 14.52 -13.63 18.86
CA ASN A 98 14.53 -15.07 18.59
C ASN A 98 14.48 -15.37 17.08
N PHE A 99 15.39 -14.75 16.32
CA PHE A 99 15.34 -14.74 14.85
C PHE A 99 15.22 -16.14 14.20
N TYR A 100 15.89 -17.13 14.78
CA TYR A 100 15.88 -18.52 14.31
C TYR A 100 14.88 -19.44 15.04
N SER A 101 13.98 -18.89 15.86
CA SER A 101 12.92 -19.67 16.51
C SER A 101 11.71 -19.82 15.58
N SER A 102 11.36 -21.06 15.22
CA SER A 102 10.15 -21.35 14.45
C SER A 102 8.89 -20.84 15.15
N THR A 103 8.83 -20.89 16.48
CA THR A 103 7.65 -20.44 17.23
C THR A 103 7.47 -18.92 17.14
N ALA A 104 8.56 -18.15 17.29
CA ALA A 104 8.50 -16.69 17.18
C ALA A 104 8.10 -16.26 15.76
N GLN A 105 8.71 -16.89 14.75
CA GLN A 105 8.43 -16.63 13.33
C GLN A 105 7.01 -17.05 12.94
N ALA A 106 6.51 -18.18 13.47
CA ALA A 106 5.15 -18.63 13.24
C ALA A 106 4.12 -17.70 13.89
N PHE A 107 4.36 -17.21 15.11
CA PHE A 107 3.48 -16.24 15.76
C PHE A 107 3.38 -14.95 14.95
N TYR A 108 4.51 -14.38 14.52
CA TYR A 108 4.55 -13.25 13.59
C TYR A 108 3.81 -13.55 12.28
N GLY A 109 4.04 -14.73 11.70
CA GLY A 109 3.39 -15.16 10.47
C GLY A 109 1.87 -15.23 10.58
N ILE A 110 1.36 -15.82 11.67
CA ILE A 110 -0.08 -15.93 11.93
C ILE A 110 -0.69 -14.54 12.05
N ASP A 111 -0.06 -13.64 12.81
CA ASP A 111 -0.52 -12.26 12.98
C ASP A 111 -0.61 -11.53 11.63
N VAL A 112 0.46 -11.58 10.84
CA VAL A 112 0.53 -11.01 9.48
C VAL A 112 -0.50 -11.63 8.52
N ILE A 113 -0.73 -12.94 8.59
CA ILE A 113 -1.72 -13.65 7.75
C ILE A 113 -3.14 -13.22 8.14
N VAL A 114 -3.46 -13.20 9.43
CA VAL A 114 -4.79 -12.79 9.91
C VAL A 114 -5.05 -11.31 9.60
N LEU A 115 -4.04 -10.46 9.73
CA LEU A 115 -4.09 -9.08 9.29
C LEU A 115 -4.40 -8.97 7.79
N THR A 116 -3.74 -9.79 6.97
CA THR A 116 -3.96 -9.84 5.50
C THR A 116 -5.38 -10.29 5.16
N ILE A 117 -5.89 -11.33 5.82
CA ILE A 117 -7.26 -11.81 5.67
C ILE A 117 -8.26 -10.70 6.05
N THR A 118 -7.98 -9.98 7.13
CA THR A 118 -8.81 -8.87 7.59
C THR A 118 -8.79 -7.70 6.59
N ASN A 119 -7.64 -7.43 5.96
CA ASN A 119 -7.51 -6.43 4.90
C ASN A 119 -8.31 -6.83 3.65
N ILE A 120 -8.23 -8.10 3.22
CA ILE A 120 -9.06 -8.64 2.13
C ILE A 120 -10.56 -8.49 2.46
N ALA A 121 -10.95 -8.82 3.69
CA ALA A 121 -12.32 -8.66 4.14
C ALA A 121 -12.77 -7.19 4.10
N LEU A 122 -11.91 -6.25 4.52
CA LEU A 122 -12.17 -4.82 4.44
C LEU A 122 -12.37 -4.38 2.99
N SER A 123 -11.45 -4.74 2.09
CA SER A 123 -11.54 -4.42 0.66
C SER A 123 -12.83 -4.95 0.03
N TRP A 124 -13.22 -6.17 0.37
CA TRP A 124 -14.45 -6.77 -0.12
C TRP A 124 -15.71 -6.09 0.43
N ARG A 125 -15.71 -5.67 1.70
CA ARG A 125 -16.82 -4.91 2.29
C ARG A 125 -16.94 -3.53 1.66
N LEU A 126 -15.82 -2.84 1.47
CA LEU A 126 -15.76 -1.55 0.77
C LEU A 126 -16.29 -1.66 -0.65
N GLU A 127 -15.93 -2.72 -1.39
CA GLU A 127 -16.45 -2.96 -2.74
C GLU A 127 -17.98 -3.05 -2.68
N ARG A 128 -18.51 -3.99 -1.88
CA ARG A 128 -19.95 -4.23 -1.76
C ARG A 128 -20.76 -3.00 -1.37
N ALA A 129 -20.25 -2.21 -0.42
CA ALA A 129 -20.91 -0.97 0.01
C ALA A 129 -20.94 0.10 -1.09
N ASN A 130 -19.99 0.07 -2.03
CA ASN A 130 -19.78 1.14 -3.01
C ASN A 130 -20.09 0.74 -4.47
N LEU A 131 -20.41 -0.53 -4.75
CA LEU A 131 -20.67 -1.08 -6.11
C LEU A 131 -21.61 -0.24 -6.98
N LYS A 132 -22.60 0.44 -6.39
CA LYS A 132 -23.61 1.23 -7.12
C LYS A 132 -23.23 2.71 -7.32
N VAL A 133 -22.17 3.19 -6.67
CA VAL A 133 -21.85 4.63 -6.57
C VAL A 133 -20.48 4.97 -7.17
N ILE A 134 -19.64 3.96 -7.40
CA ILE A 134 -18.29 4.10 -7.97
C ILE A 134 -18.30 3.95 -9.49
N SER A 135 -17.32 4.58 -10.15
CA SER A 135 -17.13 4.40 -11.60
C SER A 135 -16.72 2.96 -11.93
N LYS A 136 -17.02 2.52 -13.16
CA LYS A 136 -16.61 1.19 -13.64
C LYS A 136 -15.10 0.98 -13.56
N ASP A 137 -14.32 2.03 -13.82
CA ASP A 137 -12.86 1.97 -13.72
C ASP A 137 -12.38 1.77 -12.28
N TYR A 138 -13.03 2.41 -11.31
CA TYR A 138 -12.71 2.21 -9.89
C TYR A 138 -13.08 0.80 -9.41
N ALA A 139 -14.22 0.27 -9.84
CA ALA A 139 -14.58 -1.12 -9.56
C ALA A 139 -13.57 -2.13 -10.14
N ALA A 140 -13.01 -1.85 -11.33
CA ALA A 140 -11.95 -2.67 -11.91
C ALA A 140 -10.66 -2.61 -11.08
N LEU A 141 -10.28 -1.44 -10.57
CA LEU A 141 -9.14 -1.29 -9.67
C LEU A 141 -9.30 -2.11 -8.37
N MET A 142 -10.49 -2.09 -7.75
CA MET A 142 -10.76 -2.87 -6.54
C MET A 142 -10.63 -4.38 -6.79
N LYS A 143 -11.07 -4.88 -7.94
CA LYS A 143 -10.88 -6.29 -8.33
C LYS A 143 -9.42 -6.66 -8.52
N VAL A 144 -8.64 -5.79 -9.19
CA VAL A 144 -7.19 -5.98 -9.32
C VAL A 144 -6.56 -6.04 -7.93
N ARG A 145 -6.93 -5.13 -7.03
CA ARG A 145 -6.45 -5.12 -5.64
C ARG A 145 -6.75 -6.43 -4.92
N LEU A 146 -7.99 -6.90 -4.93
CA LEU A 146 -8.37 -8.17 -4.29
C LEU A 146 -7.55 -9.35 -4.83
N ASN A 147 -7.28 -9.38 -6.14
CA ASN A 147 -6.42 -10.39 -6.74
C ASN A 147 -4.97 -10.29 -6.25
N VAL A 148 -4.40 -9.08 -6.18
CA VAL A 148 -3.03 -8.88 -5.68
C VAL A 148 -2.94 -9.26 -4.20
N LEU A 149 -3.93 -8.90 -3.37
CA LEU A 149 -3.98 -9.33 -1.96
C LEU A 149 -4.13 -10.85 -1.80
N SER A 150 -4.84 -11.52 -2.72
CA SER A 150 -4.94 -12.99 -2.73
C SER A 150 -3.59 -13.64 -3.01
N TRP A 151 -2.79 -13.06 -3.92
CA TRP A 151 -1.41 -13.50 -4.15
C TRP A 151 -0.49 -13.21 -2.97
N ASP A 152 -0.62 -12.05 -2.33
CA ASP A 152 0.10 -11.71 -1.10
C ASP A 152 -0.18 -12.73 0.02
N LEU A 153 -1.43 -13.11 0.22
CA LEU A 153 -1.82 -14.18 1.14
C LEU A 153 -1.17 -15.51 0.76
N ALA A 154 -1.22 -15.91 -0.51
CA ALA A 154 -0.61 -17.17 -0.97
C ALA A 154 0.90 -17.22 -0.69
N ILE A 155 1.62 -16.12 -0.93
CA ILE A 155 3.07 -16.00 -0.64
C ILE A 155 3.31 -16.18 0.87
N LYS A 156 2.50 -15.57 1.73
CA LYS A 156 2.62 -15.71 3.19
C LYS A 156 2.31 -17.12 3.69
N ILE A 157 1.33 -17.80 3.08
CA ILE A 157 1.03 -19.22 3.38
C ILE A 157 2.22 -20.12 3.01
N VAL A 158 2.90 -19.85 1.89
CA VAL A 158 4.16 -20.55 1.57
C VAL A 158 5.25 -20.23 2.59
N GLY A 159 5.38 -18.96 2.97
CA GLY A 159 6.34 -18.51 3.98
C GLY A 159 6.21 -19.25 5.31
N ILE A 160 4.98 -19.35 5.85
CA ILE A 160 4.74 -20.04 7.12
C ILE A 160 5.01 -21.56 7.01
N MET A 161 4.69 -22.19 5.89
CA MET A 161 5.00 -23.61 5.67
C MET A 161 6.51 -23.86 5.71
N ILE A 162 7.31 -23.01 5.07
CA ILE A 162 8.78 -23.11 5.06
C ILE A 162 9.35 -22.83 6.46
N THR A 163 8.81 -21.84 7.17
CA THR A 163 9.22 -21.51 8.55
C THR A 163 9.04 -22.68 9.52
N LEU A 164 7.96 -23.43 9.38
CA LEU A 164 7.66 -24.56 10.26
C LEU A 164 8.45 -25.84 9.90
N THR A 165 9.04 -25.93 8.71
CA THR A 165 9.63 -27.19 8.22
C THR A 165 11.12 -27.12 7.94
N ILE A 166 11.62 -26.01 7.38
CA ILE A 166 12.98 -25.94 6.82
C ILE A 166 13.77 -24.78 7.43
N TRP A 167 13.23 -23.56 7.40
CA TRP A 167 14.00 -22.36 7.69
C TRP A 167 13.17 -21.28 8.39
N PRO A 168 13.34 -21.09 9.73
CA PRO A 168 12.48 -20.21 10.51
C PRO A 168 12.37 -18.77 9.98
N PRO A 169 13.46 -18.09 9.56
CA PRO A 169 13.38 -16.74 9.00
C PRO A 169 12.61 -16.58 7.68
N ALA A 170 12.14 -17.68 7.07
CA ALA A 170 11.38 -17.62 5.83
C ALA A 170 10.14 -16.74 5.94
N MET A 171 9.42 -16.76 7.05
CA MET A 171 8.20 -15.96 7.23
C MET A 171 8.47 -14.46 7.04
N LEU A 172 9.53 -13.95 7.67
CA LEU A 172 9.94 -12.55 7.55
C LEU A 172 10.31 -12.19 6.09
N VAL A 173 11.09 -13.06 5.43
CA VAL A 173 11.52 -12.87 4.03
C VAL A 173 10.33 -12.88 3.06
N PHE A 174 9.42 -13.85 3.21
CA PHE A 174 8.24 -13.98 2.35
C PHE A 174 7.24 -12.84 2.60
N THR A 175 7.15 -12.31 3.82
CA THR A 175 6.35 -11.13 4.12
C THR A 175 6.87 -9.90 3.38
N LEU A 176 8.20 -9.69 3.37
CA LEU A 176 8.82 -8.60 2.61
C LEU A 176 8.67 -8.79 1.10
N ALA A 177 8.86 -10.02 0.60
CA ALA A 177 8.68 -10.34 -0.81
C ALA A 177 7.24 -10.06 -1.27
N ALA A 178 6.26 -10.40 -0.44
CA ALA A 178 4.85 -10.11 -0.69
C ALA A 178 4.58 -8.58 -0.68
N ALA A 179 5.18 -7.84 0.26
CA ALA A 179 5.13 -6.37 0.31
C ALA A 179 5.68 -5.72 -0.98
N MET A 180 6.82 -6.22 -1.45
CA MET A 180 7.45 -5.73 -2.68
C MET A 180 6.61 -6.06 -3.91
N PHE A 181 6.05 -7.27 -3.98
CA PHE A 181 5.13 -7.67 -5.04
C PHE A 181 3.89 -6.77 -5.09
N LEU A 182 3.28 -6.49 -3.92
CA LEU A 182 2.16 -5.56 -3.78
C LEU A 182 2.50 -4.17 -4.33
N PHE A 183 3.62 -3.60 -3.86
CA PHE A 183 4.06 -2.27 -4.27
C PHE A 183 4.27 -2.15 -5.78
N LEU A 184 4.99 -3.11 -6.39
CA LEU A 184 5.24 -3.14 -7.83
C LEU A 184 3.94 -3.25 -8.65
N LYS A 185 3.02 -4.11 -8.23
CA LYS A 185 1.75 -4.30 -8.92
C LYS A 185 0.82 -3.10 -8.76
N SER A 186 0.71 -2.53 -7.57
CA SER A 186 -0.13 -1.37 -7.30
C SER A 186 0.34 -0.13 -8.07
N ALA A 187 1.63 0.19 -8.02
CA ALA A 187 2.21 1.31 -8.77
C ALA A 187 1.98 1.16 -10.29
N SER A 188 2.06 -0.07 -10.80
CA SER A 188 1.77 -0.34 -12.21
C SER A 188 0.29 -0.15 -12.58
N ALA A 189 -0.64 -0.47 -11.67
CA ALA A 189 -2.08 -0.33 -11.90
C ALA A 189 -2.52 1.14 -11.90
N GLU A 190 -1.99 1.94 -10.98
CA GLU A 190 -2.25 3.38 -10.92
C GLU A 190 -1.74 4.11 -12.15
N ARG A 191 -0.51 3.80 -12.59
CA ARG A 191 0.07 4.40 -13.80
C ARG A 191 -0.80 4.13 -15.03
N ARG A 192 -1.32 2.91 -15.18
CA ARG A 192 -2.22 2.55 -16.29
C ARG A 192 -3.52 3.34 -16.28
N MET A 193 -4.09 3.57 -15.09
CA MET A 193 -5.30 4.38 -14.94
C MET A 193 -5.08 5.84 -15.29
N GLN A 194 -3.99 6.44 -14.83
CA GLN A 194 -3.65 7.82 -15.16
C GLN A 194 -3.46 8.00 -16.68
N VAL A 195 -2.77 7.07 -17.34
CA VAL A 195 -2.63 7.07 -18.80
C VAL A 195 -3.99 6.95 -19.49
N LYS A 196 -4.89 6.10 -18.99
CA LYS A 196 -6.24 5.94 -19.56
C LYS A 196 -7.08 7.22 -19.40
N ILE A 197 -7.13 7.81 -18.21
CA ILE A 197 -7.82 9.09 -17.95
C ILE A 197 -7.28 10.18 -18.86
N LYS A 198 -5.95 10.27 -19.00
CA LYS A 198 -5.30 11.24 -19.89
C LYS A 198 -5.69 11.02 -21.36
N LYS A 199 -5.73 9.76 -21.80
CA LYS A 199 -6.16 9.39 -23.16
C LYS A 199 -7.64 9.73 -23.41
N ASP A 200 -8.51 9.43 -22.45
CA ASP A 200 -9.94 9.69 -22.55
C ASP A 200 -10.24 11.21 -22.54
N ALA A 201 -9.47 12.00 -21.77
CA ALA A 201 -9.55 13.46 -21.76
C ALA A 201 -9.10 14.08 -23.09
N LEU A 202 -8.01 13.58 -23.68
CA LEU A 202 -7.51 14.01 -24.99
C LEU A 202 -8.50 13.66 -26.12
N ALA A 203 -9.08 12.46 -26.09
CA ALA A 203 -10.09 12.03 -27.04
C ALA A 203 -11.39 12.85 -26.95
N ASN A 204 -11.82 13.20 -25.73
CA ASN A 204 -13.04 13.98 -25.51
C ASN A 204 -12.89 15.48 -25.80
N ASN A 205 -11.68 16.04 -25.71
CA ASN A 205 -11.40 17.45 -26.05
C ASN A 205 -11.04 17.67 -27.53
N GLY A 206 -11.13 16.65 -28.38
CA GLY A 206 -10.93 16.79 -29.83
C GLY A 206 -9.49 17.05 -30.30
N MET A 207 -8.48 16.93 -29.43
CA MET A 207 -7.06 17.19 -29.73
C MET A 207 -6.19 15.93 -29.66
N ALA A 208 -6.59 14.85 -30.31
CA ALA A 208 -5.76 13.64 -30.33
C ALA A 208 -5.61 13.12 -31.75
N THR A 209 -4.53 13.51 -32.42
CA THR A 209 -3.99 12.69 -33.50
C THR A 209 -3.30 11.45 -32.92
N PRO A 210 -3.16 10.34 -33.66
CA PRO A 210 -2.47 9.14 -33.17
C PRO A 210 -1.04 9.39 -32.64
N ASP A 211 -0.37 10.42 -33.15
CA ASP A 211 0.98 10.83 -32.75
C ASP A 211 1.00 11.55 -31.39
N ASP A 212 -0.03 12.35 -31.07
CA ASP A 212 -0.18 13.00 -29.76
C ASP A 212 -0.37 11.99 -28.63
N VAL A 213 -1.01 10.85 -28.94
CA VAL A 213 -1.19 9.72 -28.02
C VAL A 213 0.13 8.95 -27.83
N ALA A 214 0.98 8.89 -28.86
CA ALA A 214 2.28 8.22 -28.82
C ALA A 214 3.35 9.03 -28.03
N ALA A 215 3.24 10.36 -28.01
CA ALA A 215 4.14 11.26 -27.29
C ALA A 215 4.00 11.24 -25.76
N VAL A 216 3.01 10.53 -25.20
CA VAL A 216 2.68 10.48 -23.75
C VAL A 216 3.76 9.79 -22.88
N GLY A 217 4.90 9.41 -23.46
CA GLY A 217 6.08 8.90 -22.74
C GLY A 217 6.97 9.95 -22.06
N GLY A 218 6.66 11.25 -22.16
CA GLY A 218 7.43 12.36 -21.58
C GLY A 218 7.09 12.71 -20.11
N SER A 219 8.01 13.39 -19.43
CA SER A 219 7.92 13.73 -18.00
C SER A 219 6.80 14.76 -17.70
N ALA A 220 6.36 14.85 -16.44
CA ALA A 220 5.26 15.73 -16.03
C ALA A 220 5.53 17.22 -16.32
N GLU A 221 6.80 17.65 -16.35
CA GLU A 221 7.21 19.03 -16.63
C GLU A 221 7.02 19.40 -18.10
N GLU A 222 7.33 18.48 -19.03
CA GLU A 222 7.13 18.69 -20.47
C GLU A 222 5.64 18.86 -20.80
N TYR A 223 4.77 18.22 -20.02
CA TYR A 223 3.32 18.32 -20.18
C TYR A 223 2.74 19.63 -19.64
N LEU A 224 3.26 20.15 -18.52
CA LEU A 224 2.88 21.47 -18.01
C LEU A 224 3.30 22.58 -18.99
N ALA A 225 4.51 22.46 -19.56
CA ALA A 225 4.99 23.38 -20.58
C ALA A 225 4.11 23.36 -21.85
N ALA A 226 3.68 22.16 -22.29
CA ALA A 226 2.78 22.02 -23.44
C ALA A 226 1.38 22.60 -23.18
N ILE A 227 0.83 22.44 -21.96
CA ILE A 227 -0.46 23.03 -21.58
C ILE A 227 -0.37 24.56 -21.52
N GLU A 228 0.69 25.11 -20.96
CA GLU A 228 0.89 26.57 -20.92
C GLU A 228 1.05 27.15 -22.33
N ALA A 229 1.82 26.49 -23.19
CA ALA A 229 1.98 26.89 -24.59
C ALA A 229 0.63 26.86 -25.34
N ALA A 230 -0.17 25.80 -25.18
CA ALA A 230 -1.48 25.69 -25.81
C ALA A 230 -2.49 26.74 -25.30
N LYS A 231 -2.47 27.06 -24.00
CA LYS A 231 -3.29 28.14 -23.43
C LYS A 231 -2.88 29.51 -23.95
N GLN A 232 -1.58 29.73 -24.15
CA GLN A 232 -1.06 31.00 -24.65
C GLN A 232 -1.40 31.19 -26.13
N ALA A 233 -1.26 30.15 -26.94
CA ALA A 233 -1.68 30.17 -28.35
C ALA A 233 -3.20 30.39 -28.52
N ALA A 234 -4.03 29.78 -27.66
CA ALA A 234 -5.48 30.00 -27.68
C ALA A 234 -5.85 31.44 -27.27
N LYS A 235 -5.08 32.07 -26.38
CA LYS A 235 -5.28 33.45 -25.96
C LYS A 235 -4.86 34.46 -27.04
N GLU A 236 -3.76 34.18 -27.74
CA GLU A 236 -3.30 34.98 -28.89
C GLU A 236 -4.28 34.89 -30.08
N ALA A 237 -4.90 33.73 -30.28
CA ALA A 237 -5.95 33.55 -31.29
C ALA A 237 -7.24 34.32 -30.97
N ASP A 238 -7.63 34.42 -29.68
CA ASP A 238 -8.82 35.16 -29.24
C ASP A 238 -8.61 36.69 -29.21
N GLU A 239 -7.36 37.14 -29.09
CA GLU A 239 -6.98 38.57 -29.19
C GLU A 239 -6.83 39.03 -30.65
N GLY A 240 -6.47 38.14 -31.58
CA GLY A 240 -6.36 38.43 -33.02
C GLY A 240 -7.71 38.60 -33.75
N ASP A 241 -8.80 38.09 -33.18
CA ASP A 241 -10.15 38.16 -33.78
C ASP A 241 -10.94 39.43 -33.34
N LYS A 242 -10.29 40.33 -32.59
CA LYS A 242 -10.86 41.61 -32.08
C LYS A 242 -10.26 42.88 -32.71
N GLN A 243 -9.42 42.75 -33.75
CA GLN A 243 -8.94 43.87 -34.58
C GLN A 243 -9.57 43.82 -35.97
#